data_AF-A0A1I8F561-F1
#
_entry.id   AF-A0A1I8F561-F1
#
_cell.length_a   1.000
_cell.length_b   1.000
_cell.length_c   1.000
_cell.angle_alpha   90.00
_cell.angle_beta   90.00
_cell.angle_gamma   90.00
#
_symmetry.space_group_name_H-M   'P 1'
#
loop_
_entity.id
_entity.type
_entity.pdbx_description
1 polymer ?
#
loop_
_entity_poly.entity_id
_entity_poly.type
_entity_poly.pdbx_seq_one_letter_code
_entity_poly.pdbx_strand_id
1 'polypeptide(L)'
;MPNQKLKFFESDVIKLVLEFLDNRDLCISMLSLERETGIINGLYSEDMLFLRQLLLDGQSVPVSAFACPFEQQDLTVDVQRLAGPSLEASWAEQLLVQPPKPKMSRAATELLSRSMMAMQQQQHLAMNSHQQQQLVF
;
A
#
# COMPACT_ATOMS: atom_id res chain seq x y z
N MET A 1 8.85 12.71 30.44
CA MET A 1 9.01 12.84 28.98
C MET A 1 8.81 14.30 28.63
N PRO A 2 9.79 15.02 28.02
CA PRO A 2 9.57 16.40 27.62
C PRO A 2 8.52 16.44 26.51
N ASN A 3 7.51 17.31 26.65
CA ASN A 3 6.47 17.54 25.66
C ASN A 3 7.07 18.28 24.46
N GLN A 4 7.49 17.55 23.42
CA GLN A 4 7.86 18.14 22.14
C GLN A 4 6.61 18.73 21.47
N LYS A 5 6.52 20.06 21.47
CA LYS A 5 5.55 20.79 20.65
C LYS A 5 6.04 20.78 19.20
N LEU A 6 5.58 19.81 18.42
CA LEU A 6 5.74 19.80 16.97
C LEU A 6 5.03 21.04 16.40
N LYS A 7 5.76 21.84 15.61
CA LYS A 7 5.19 22.95 14.85
C LYS A 7 4.76 22.41 13.50
N PHE A 8 3.45 22.26 13.31
CA PHE A 8 2.88 21.94 12.00
C PHE A 8 2.44 23.23 11.33
N PHE A 9 2.76 23.39 10.05
CA PHE A 9 2.18 24.43 9.23
C PHE A 9 0.95 23.88 8.51
N GLU A 10 0.01 24.76 8.21
CA GLU A 10 -1.19 24.43 7.43
C GLU A 10 -0.81 23.80 6.07
N SER A 11 0.27 24.29 5.45
CA SER A 11 0.81 23.74 4.21
C SER A 11 1.19 22.26 4.30
N ASP A 12 1.66 21.81 5.46
CA ASP A 12 2.08 20.42 5.66
C ASP A 12 0.87 19.50 5.74
N VAL A 13 -0.20 19.97 6.40
CA VAL A 13 -1.48 19.26 6.47
C VAL A 13 -2.11 19.17 5.10
N ILE A 14 -2.11 20.26 4.32
CA ILE A 14 -2.67 20.27 2.97
C ILE A 14 -1.90 19.33 2.05
N LYS A 15 -0.57 19.34 2.08
CA LYS A 15 0.25 18.37 1.31
C LYS A 15 -0.05 16.92 1.69
N LEU A 16 -0.20 16.64 2.99
CA LEU A 16 -0.58 15.31 3.46
C LEU A 16 -1.96 14.87 2.94
N VAL A 17 -2.93 15.79 2.91
CA VAL A 17 -4.26 15.51 2.35
C VAL A 17 -4.19 15.30 0.84
N LEU A 18 -3.44 16.13 0.10
CA LEU A 18 -3.26 15.96 -1.33
C LEU A 18 -2.61 14.62 -1.67
N GLU A 19 -1.58 14.21 -0.92
CA GLU A 19 -0.94 12.90 -1.07
C GLU A 19 -1.91 11.74 -0.75
N PHE A 20 -2.79 11.89 0.23
CA PHE A 20 -3.84 10.92 0.50
C PHE A 20 -4.84 10.79 -0.66
N LEU A 21 -5.26 11.92 -1.25
CA LEU A 21 -6.21 11.94 -2.36
C LEU A 21 -5.60 11.34 -3.63
N ASP A 22 -4.33 11.65 -3.90
CA ASP A 22 -3.55 11.11 -5.01
C ASP A 22 -3.41 9.58 -4.91
N ASN A 23 -3.04 9.05 -3.74
CA ASN A 23 -2.94 7.62 -3.46
C ASN A 23 -4.28 6.85 -3.59
N ARG A 24 -5.41 7.55 -3.73
CA ARG A 24 -6.76 6.99 -3.85
C ARG A 24 -7.42 7.32 -5.18
N ASP A 25 -6.69 7.92 -6.13
CA ASP A 25 -7.21 8.36 -7.43
C ASP A 25 -8.39 9.34 -7.31
N LEU A 26 -8.46 10.13 -6.24
CA LEU A 26 -9.54 11.09 -5.99
C LEU A 26 -9.26 12.44 -6.65
N CYS A 27 -9.08 12.43 -7.97
CA CYS A 27 -8.59 13.57 -8.74
C CYS A 27 -9.47 14.82 -8.65
N ILE A 28 -10.80 14.67 -8.57
CA ILE A 28 -11.71 15.81 -8.49
C ILE A 28 -11.53 16.54 -7.15
N SER A 29 -11.55 15.81 -6.04
CA SER A 29 -11.36 16.38 -4.71
C SER A 29 -9.97 16.98 -4.54
N MET A 30 -8.94 16.33 -5.11
CA MET A 30 -7.59 16.85 -5.14
C MET A 30 -7.53 18.19 -5.89
N LEU A 31 -8.07 18.24 -7.11
CA LEU A 31 -8.15 19.47 -7.92
C LEU A 31 -8.88 20.61 -7.21
N SER A 32 -10.00 20.31 -6.55
CA SER A 32 -10.75 21.30 -5.78
C SER A 32 -9.90 21.90 -4.66
N LEU A 33 -9.17 21.06 -3.91
CA LEU A 33 -8.30 21.51 -2.83
C LEU A 33 -7.10 22.31 -3.34
N GLU A 34 -6.48 21.87 -4.44
CA GLU A 34 -5.39 22.61 -5.10
C GLU A 34 -5.84 24.00 -5.54
N ARG A 35 -7.06 24.11 -6.11
CA ARG A 35 -7.62 25.40 -6.56
C ARG A 35 -7.96 26.34 -5.40
N GLU A 36 -8.47 25.82 -4.30
CA GLU A 36 -8.86 26.63 -3.13
C GLU A 36 -7.65 27.09 -2.32
N THR A 37 -6.64 26.23 -2.18
CA THR A 37 -5.48 26.49 -1.32
C THR A 37 -4.27 27.05 -2.07
N GLY A 38 -4.21 26.87 -3.40
CA GLY A 38 -3.04 27.17 -4.22
C GLY A 38 -1.84 26.27 -3.95
N ILE A 39 -1.98 25.26 -3.07
CA ILE A 39 -0.91 24.31 -2.73
C ILE A 39 -1.11 23.07 -3.58
N ILE A 40 -0.03 22.62 -4.22
CA ILE A 40 -0.03 21.49 -5.15
C ILE A 40 0.90 20.40 -4.61
N ASN A 41 0.55 19.14 -4.84
CA ASN A 41 1.41 18.02 -4.50
C ASN A 41 2.46 17.80 -5.59
N GLY A 42 3.75 17.86 -5.22
CA GLY A 42 4.88 17.68 -6.14
C GLY A 42 5.46 18.97 -6.71
N LEU A 43 6.45 18.81 -7.61
CA LEU A 43 7.18 19.88 -8.28
C LEU A 43 6.84 19.91 -9.77
N TYR A 44 5.57 20.17 -10.08
CA TYR A 44 5.16 20.37 -11.46
C TYR A 44 5.59 21.76 -11.94
N SER A 45 6.13 21.82 -13.16
CA SER A 45 6.38 23.12 -13.79
C SER A 45 5.06 23.85 -14.02
N GLU A 46 5.12 25.18 -14.03
CA GLU A 46 3.97 26.05 -14.28
C GLU A 46 3.29 25.70 -15.61
N ASP A 47 4.08 25.39 -16.64
CA ASP A 47 3.58 24.95 -17.95
C ASP A 47 2.80 23.64 -17.87
N MET A 48 3.24 22.67 -17.07
CA MET A 48 2.54 21.40 -16.93
C MET A 48 1.20 21.57 -16.21
N LEU A 49 1.14 22.45 -15.22
CA LEU A 49 -0.09 22.82 -14.52
C LEU A 49 -1.06 23.58 -15.43
N PHE A 50 -0.53 24.49 -16.25
CA PHE A 50 -1.28 25.18 -17.28
C PHE A 50 -1.89 24.21 -18.29
N LEU A 51 -1.12 23.24 -18.79
CA LEU A 51 -1.61 22.21 -19.70
C LEU A 51 -2.69 21.33 -19.07
N ARG A 52 -2.50 20.91 -17.81
CA ARG A 52 -3.52 20.18 -17.05
C ARG A 52 -4.81 20.98 -16.97
N GLN A 53 -4.72 22.27 -16.70
CA GLN A 53 -5.89 23.15 -16.63
C GLN A 53 -6.57 23.32 -17.99
N LEU A 54 -5.81 23.52 -19.07
CA LEU A 54 -6.35 23.60 -20.43
C LEU A 54 -7.11 22.34 -20.84
N LEU A 55 -6.57 21.16 -20.50
CA LEU A 55 -7.22 19.88 -20.77
C LEU A 55 -8.53 19.74 -19.98
N LEU A 56 -8.52 20.11 -18.69
CA LEU A 56 -9.71 20.07 -17.83
C LEU A 56 -10.79 21.05 -18.28
N ASP A 57 -10.40 22.22 -18.78
CA ASP A 57 -11.32 23.23 -19.31
C ASP A 57 -11.78 22.94 -20.75
N GLY A 58 -11.27 21.87 -21.38
CA GLY A 58 -11.63 21.45 -22.73
C GLY A 58 -11.20 22.43 -23.82
N GLN A 59 -10.20 23.27 -23.56
CA GLN A 59 -9.73 24.29 -24.49
C GLN A 59 -8.73 23.69 -25.48
N SER A 60 -8.87 24.04 -26.77
CA SER A 60 -7.89 23.66 -27.78
C SER A 60 -6.64 24.53 -27.67
N VAL A 61 -5.47 23.90 -27.51
CA VAL A 61 -4.19 24.62 -27.46
C VAL A 61 -3.71 24.93 -28.90
N PRO A 62 -3.30 26.16 -29.21
CA PRO A 62 -2.78 26.48 -30.54
C PRO A 62 -1.48 25.72 -30.83
N VAL A 63 -1.26 25.34 -32.09
CA VAL A 63 -0.07 24.57 -32.53
C VAL A 63 1.24 25.29 -32.18
N SER A 64 1.23 26.62 -32.12
CA SER A 64 2.37 27.45 -31.72
C SER A 64 2.84 27.21 -30.28
N ALA A 65 1.97 26.72 -29.39
CA ALA A 65 2.35 26.37 -28.02
C ALA A 65 3.27 25.13 -27.95
N PHE A 66 3.32 24.34 -29.03
CA PHE A 66 4.21 23.19 -29.18
C PHE A 66 5.45 23.51 -30.00
N ALA A 67 5.69 24.79 -30.35
CA ALA A 67 6.84 25.19 -31.17
C ALA A 67 8.18 25.15 -30.41
N CYS A 68 8.12 25.19 -29.07
CA CYS A 68 9.28 24.96 -28.21
C CYS A 68 9.19 23.53 -27.65
N PRO A 69 10.24 22.71 -27.75
CA PRO A 69 10.32 21.47 -26.99
C PRO A 69 10.11 21.78 -25.50
N PHE A 70 9.27 21.01 -24.81
CA PHE A 70 9.10 21.15 -23.36
C PHE A 70 10.46 21.14 -22.69
N GLU A 71 10.66 22.00 -21.68
CA GLU A 71 11.86 21.96 -20.85
C GLU A 71 11.93 20.58 -20.17
N GLN A 72 12.73 19.70 -20.76
CA GLN A 72 13.03 18.42 -20.17
C GLN A 72 13.85 18.72 -18.91
N GLN A 73 13.23 18.55 -17.74
CA GLN A 73 14.01 18.58 -16.50
C GLN A 73 15.00 17.42 -16.57
N ASP A 74 16.29 17.73 -16.74
CA ASP A 74 17.36 16.77 -16.50
C ASP A 74 17.35 16.45 -15.01
N LEU A 75 16.63 15.39 -14.66
CA LEU A 75 16.66 14.84 -13.31
C LEU A 75 18.08 14.28 -13.11
N THR A 76 18.97 15.11 -12.56
CA THR A 76 20.28 14.67 -12.08
C THR A 76 20.05 13.75 -10.89
N VAL A 77 19.76 12.49 -11.18
CA VAL A 77 19.73 11.44 -10.17
C VAL A 77 21.17 11.22 -9.75
N ASP A 78 21.59 11.85 -8.66
CA ASP A 78 22.82 11.47 -7.97
C ASP A 78 22.59 10.07 -7.38
N VAL A 79 22.81 9.04 -8.19
CA VAL A 79 22.87 7.66 -7.73
C VAL A 79 24.20 7.50 -7.00
N GLN A 80 24.34 8.12 -5.84
CA GLN A 80 25.37 7.68 -4.92
C GLN A 80 25.00 6.27 -4.51
N ARG A 81 25.88 5.31 -4.85
CA ARG A 81 25.82 3.96 -4.32
C ARG A 81 25.86 4.09 -2.81
N LEU A 82 24.70 3.99 -2.16
CA LEU A 82 24.59 4.00 -0.71
C LEU A 82 25.59 2.95 -0.21
N ALA A 83 26.62 3.41 0.51
CA ALA A 83 27.46 2.49 1.25
C ALA A 83 26.51 1.69 2.15
N GLY A 84 26.58 0.35 2.04
CA GLY A 84 25.70 -0.52 2.82
C GLY A 84 25.66 -0.06 4.27
N PRO A 85 24.49 -0.02 4.92
CA PRO A 85 24.38 0.53 6.27
C PRO A 85 25.42 -0.13 7.16
N SER A 86 26.43 0.65 7.57
CA SER A 86 27.40 0.26 8.59
C SER A 86 26.74 0.42 9.95
N LEU A 87 25.71 -0.39 10.19
CA LEU A 87 25.13 -0.55 11.51
C LEU A 87 25.08 -2.04 11.77
N GLU A 88 25.95 -2.46 12.68
CA GLU A 88 25.96 -3.78 13.29
C GLU A 88 24.51 -4.22 13.55
N ALA A 89 24.17 -5.36 12.97
CA ALA A 89 22.83 -5.87 12.80
C ALA A 89 22.18 -6.30 14.13
N SER A 90 21.90 -5.39 15.06
CA SER A 90 21.17 -5.78 16.28
C SER A 90 19.69 -6.08 15.98
N TRP A 91 19.06 -5.30 15.10
CA TRP A 91 17.63 -5.45 14.78
C TRP A 91 17.32 -6.57 13.77
N ALA A 92 18.19 -6.78 12.79
CA ALA A 92 18.00 -7.83 11.80
C ALA A 92 18.28 -9.24 12.37
N GLU A 93 19.24 -9.36 13.29
CA GLU A 93 19.48 -10.62 14.02
C GLU A 93 18.31 -10.98 14.94
N GLN A 94 17.67 -10.00 15.60
CA GLN A 94 16.49 -10.22 16.42
C GLN A 94 15.28 -10.77 15.62
N LEU A 95 15.20 -10.46 14.34
CA LEU A 95 14.16 -10.94 13.42
C LEU A 95 14.38 -12.40 12.98
N LEU A 96 15.62 -12.87 12.95
CA LEU A 96 15.98 -14.25 12.57
C LEU A 96 15.88 -15.24 13.74
N VAL A 97 15.97 -14.78 14.98
CA VAL A 97 15.95 -15.66 16.17
C VAL A 97 14.55 -16.18 16.49
N GLN A 98 13.47 -15.51 16.08
CA GLN A 98 12.11 -16.01 16.26
C GLN A 98 11.30 -15.93 14.96
N PRO A 99 11.10 -17.04 14.23
CA PRO A 99 10.07 -17.07 13.20
C PRO A 99 8.75 -16.66 13.87
N PRO A 100 8.00 -15.69 13.31
CA PRO A 100 6.73 -15.29 13.87
C PRO A 100 5.83 -16.53 13.90
N LYS A 101 5.54 -17.04 15.11
CA LYS A 101 4.62 -18.17 15.28
C LYS A 101 3.30 -17.76 14.62
N PRO A 102 2.77 -18.53 13.66
CA PRO A 102 1.46 -18.22 13.11
C PRO A 102 0.46 -18.27 14.27
N LYS A 103 -0.09 -17.11 14.63
CA LYS A 103 -1.18 -17.03 15.60
C LYS A 103 -2.42 -17.60 14.91
N MET A 104 -2.58 -18.92 14.96
CA MET A 104 -3.82 -19.56 14.54
C MET A 104 -4.95 -19.03 15.43
N SER A 105 -5.95 -18.41 14.80
CA SER A 105 -7.13 -17.93 15.51
C SER A 105 -7.87 -19.12 16.14
N ARG A 106 -8.60 -18.88 17.24
CA ARG A 106 -9.35 -19.93 17.96
C ARG A 106 -10.29 -20.71 17.02
N ALA A 107 -10.86 -20.01 16.04
CA ALA A 107 -11.69 -20.60 14.99
C ALA A 107 -10.92 -21.57 14.08
N ALA A 108 -9.67 -21.25 13.70
CA ALA A 108 -8.86 -22.15 12.88
C ALA A 108 -8.49 -23.44 13.65
N THR A 109 -8.22 -23.33 14.95
CA THR A 109 -7.96 -24.49 15.82
C THR A 109 -9.21 -25.37 15.98
N GLU A 110 -10.38 -24.76 16.16
CA GLU A 110 -11.65 -25.46 16.24
C GLU A 110 -12.00 -26.18 14.94
N LEU A 111 -11.78 -25.55 13.77
CA LEU A 111 -12.03 -26.17 12.46
C LEU A 111 -11.11 -27.36 12.18
N LEU A 112 -9.82 -27.25 12.50
CA LEU A 112 -8.88 -28.36 12.38
C LEU A 112 -9.30 -29.53 13.27
N SER A 113 -9.61 -29.26 14.54
CA SER A 113 -10.10 -30.27 15.48
C SER A 113 -11.38 -30.95 15.00
N ARG A 114 -12.36 -30.17 14.51
CA ARG A 114 -13.61 -30.71 13.93
C ARG A 114 -13.35 -31.58 12.71
N SER A 115 -12.41 -31.20 11.83
CA SER A 115 -12.08 -32.01 10.65
C SER A 115 -11.41 -33.34 11.03
N MET A 116 -10.51 -33.33 12.03
CA MET A 116 -9.86 -34.55 12.51
C MET A 116 -10.86 -35.51 13.15
N MET A 117 -11.76 -34.98 14.00
CA MET A 117 -12.81 -35.79 14.63
C MET A 117 -13.76 -36.40 13.59
N ALA A 118 -14.13 -35.64 12.55
CA ALA A 118 -14.95 -36.17 11.46
C ALA A 118 -14.24 -37.29 10.69
N MET A 119 -12.93 -37.14 10.42
CA MET A 119 -12.14 -38.16 9.74
C MET A 119 -12.03 -39.45 10.57
N GLN A 120 -11.81 -39.33 11.88
CA GLN A 120 -11.74 -40.49 12.78
C GLN A 120 -13.10 -41.19 12.92
N GLN A 121 -14.19 -40.44 12.94
CA GLN A 121 -15.54 -41.01 12.96
C GLN A 121 -15.86 -41.76 11.66
N GLN A 122 -15.45 -41.23 10.50
CA GLN A 122 -15.61 -41.94 9.22
C GLN A 122 -14.81 -43.24 9.18
N GLN A 123 -13.60 -43.28 9.73
CA GLN A 123 -12.81 -44.51 9.83
C GLN A 123 -13.50 -45.57 10.70
N HIS A 124 -14.07 -45.18 11.85
CA HIS A 124 -14.83 -46.11 12.69
C HIS A 124 -16.08 -46.65 11.99
N LEU A 125 -16.82 -45.81 11.25
CA LEU A 125 -17.98 -46.24 10.47
C LEU A 125 -17.58 -47.19 9.33
N ALA A 126 -16.46 -46.93 8.66
CA ALA A 126 -15.94 -47.80 7.61
C ALA A 126 -15.50 -49.17 8.14
N MET A 127 -14.88 -49.22 9.32
CA MET A 127 -14.52 -50.49 9.96
C MET A 127 -15.74 -51.28 10.42
N ASN A 128 -16.76 -50.61 10.96
CA ASN A 128 -17.98 -51.25 11.42
C ASN A 128 -18.84 -51.78 10.25
N SER A 129 -18.89 -51.06 9.12
CA SER A 129 -19.58 -51.53 7.91
C SER A 129 -18.89 -52.76 7.30
N HIS A 130 -17.56 -52.82 7.33
CA HIS A 130 -16.80 -54.00 6.90
C HIS A 130 -17.04 -55.22 7.82
N GLN A 131 -17.20 -55.03 9.13
CA GLN A 131 -17.55 -56.13 10.04
C GLN A 131 -18.99 -56.62 9.84
N GLN A 132 -19.95 -55.72 9.60
CA GLN A 132 -21.33 -56.11 9.32
C GLN A 132 -21.46 -56.89 8.01
N GLN A 133 -20.67 -56.57 6.99
CA GLN A 133 -20.66 -57.33 5.73
C GLN A 133 -20.08 -58.75 5.88
N GLN A 134 -19.22 -58.99 6.89
CA GLN A 134 -18.66 -60.33 7.15
C GLN A 134 -19.58 -61.23 7.98
N LEU A 135 -20.62 -60.69 8.64
CA LEU A 135 -21.58 -61.44 9.47
C LEU A 135 -22.89 -61.81 8.75
N VAL A 136 -23.03 -61.52 7.46
CA VAL A 136 -24.26 -61.75 6.65
C VAL A 136 -24.14 -62.98 5.73
N PHE A 137 -23.31 -63.96 6.09
CA PHE A 137 -23.29 -65.29 5.48
C PHE A 137 -23.66 -66.38 6.48
#